data_AF-A0A1I5S512-F1
#
_entry.id   AF-A0A1I5S512-F1
#
_cell.length_a   1.000
_cell.length_b   1.000
_cell.length_c   1.000
_cell.angle_alpha   90.00
_cell.angle_beta   90.00
_cell.angle_gamma   90.00
#
_symmetry.space_group_name_H-M   'P 1'
#
loop_
_entity.id
_entity.type
_entity.pdbx_description
1 polymer ?
#
loop_
_entity_poly.entity_id
_entity_poly.type
_entity_poly.pdbx_seq_one_letter_code
_entity_poly.pdbx_strand_id
1 'polypeptide(L)'
;MDPDIEASCHELLLRLAGRLPDQVLWRFRDWLSEGAMGTLARTLPRSLLTHRIDLDQTEYRLLVAGLIPHGADWHQVSSALGVDDVTDTRYTFQSSPPDWVNSVDSVSVLVHATLRGRPDVGEVRETWRHGGVTGEREAKRVLLISVLSGAPRLTGELQRVLRVLGEEEPSVEVLPPRLELPEYHRAALADSRLVCVGAVDTGHRLVPA
;
A
#
# COMPACT_ATOMS: atom_id res chain seq x y z
N MET A 1 -19.15 -8.28 0.91
CA MET A 1 -18.95 -6.86 1.30
C MET A 1 -19.35 -6.00 0.11
N ASP A 2 -19.69 -4.74 0.33
CA ASP A 2 -19.89 -3.80 -0.77
C ASP A 2 -18.53 -3.51 -1.43
N PRO A 3 -18.36 -3.78 -2.74
CA PRO A 3 -17.09 -3.58 -3.43
C PRO A 3 -16.64 -2.11 -3.44
N ASP A 4 -17.56 -1.16 -3.39
CA ASP A 4 -17.23 0.27 -3.41
C ASP A 4 -16.65 0.72 -2.05
N ILE A 5 -17.09 0.09 -0.96
CA ILE A 5 -16.54 0.29 0.38
C ILE A 5 -15.12 -0.32 0.47
N GLU A 6 -14.94 -1.56 -0.03
CA GLU A 6 -13.61 -2.20 -0.09
C GLU A 6 -12.61 -1.33 -0.87
N ALA A 7 -13.04 -0.83 -2.04
CA ALA A 7 -12.22 0.03 -2.89
C ALA A 7 -11.85 1.34 -2.18
N SER A 8 -12.82 1.99 -1.53
CA SER A 8 -12.57 3.24 -0.79
C SER A 8 -11.56 3.07 0.35
N CYS A 9 -11.68 1.98 1.12
CA CYS A 9 -10.73 1.68 2.18
C CYS A 9 -9.34 1.33 1.65
N HIS A 10 -9.28 0.53 0.59
CA HIS A 10 -8.01 0.17 -0.04
C HIS A 10 -7.28 1.41 -0.56
N GLU A 11 -8.02 2.27 -1.25
CA GLU A 11 -7.50 3.52 -1.80
C GLU A 11 -7.00 4.49 -0.71
N LEU A 12 -7.70 4.58 0.43
CA LEU A 12 -7.23 5.31 1.60
C LEU A 12 -5.91 4.72 2.15
N LEU A 13 -5.83 3.39 2.30
CA LEU A 13 -4.61 2.72 2.80
C LEU A 13 -3.43 2.83 1.82
N LEU A 14 -3.68 3.03 0.53
CA LEU A 14 -2.62 3.42 -0.40
C LEU A 14 -2.14 4.84 -0.08
N ARG A 15 -3.03 5.83 0.02
CA ARG A 15 -2.65 7.22 0.32
C ARG A 15 -1.91 7.41 1.64
N LEU A 16 -2.16 6.53 2.61
CA LEU A 16 -1.45 6.54 3.90
C LEU A 16 -0.05 5.90 3.86
N ALA A 17 0.36 5.31 2.73
CA ALA A 17 1.70 4.75 2.56
C ALA A 17 2.77 5.84 2.71
N GLY A 18 3.82 5.54 3.49
CA GLY A 18 4.86 6.51 3.83
C GLY A 18 4.46 7.55 4.90
N ARG A 19 3.20 7.54 5.36
CA ARG A 19 2.71 8.42 6.44
C ARG A 19 2.41 7.64 7.71
N LEU A 20 1.79 6.46 7.57
CA LEU A 20 1.66 5.47 8.65
C LEU A 20 2.93 4.62 8.78
N PRO A 21 3.32 4.21 10.00
CA PRO A 21 4.35 3.19 10.17
C PRO A 21 3.96 1.89 9.45
N ASP A 22 4.93 1.26 8.78
CA ASP A 22 4.71 0.03 8.02
C ASP A 22 4.07 -1.07 8.88
N GLN A 23 4.53 -1.22 10.13
CA GLN A 23 3.99 -2.17 11.10
C GLN A 23 2.46 -2.05 11.30
N VAL A 24 1.93 -0.83 11.22
CA VAL A 24 0.50 -0.55 11.38
C VAL A 24 -0.20 -0.74 10.04
N LEU A 25 0.37 -0.18 8.98
CA LEU A 25 -0.24 -0.17 7.66
C LEU A 25 -0.41 -1.59 7.09
N TRP A 26 0.58 -2.46 7.27
CA TRP A 26 0.48 -3.82 6.74
C TRP A 26 -0.66 -4.60 7.41
N ARG A 27 -0.90 -4.40 8.71
CA ARG A 27 -2.00 -5.05 9.46
C ARG A 27 -3.37 -4.55 8.99
N PHE A 28 -3.49 -3.26 8.70
CA PHE A 28 -4.74 -2.69 8.20
C PHE A 28 -5.11 -3.27 6.83
N ARG A 29 -4.11 -3.47 5.97
CA ARG A 29 -4.29 -4.12 4.66
C ARG A 29 -4.66 -5.60 4.81
N ASP A 30 -4.01 -6.31 5.73
CA ASP A 30 -4.35 -7.70 6.03
C ASP A 30 -5.81 -7.83 6.54
N TRP A 31 -6.24 -6.97 7.48
CA TRP A 31 -7.63 -6.93 7.94
C TRP A 31 -8.62 -6.59 6.84
N LEU A 32 -8.29 -5.64 5.95
CA LEU A 32 -9.15 -5.33 4.80
C LEU A 32 -9.27 -6.54 3.86
N SER A 33 -8.17 -7.26 3.61
CA SER A 33 -8.15 -8.45 2.76
C SER A 33 -9.01 -9.60 3.31
N GLU A 34 -9.08 -9.74 4.63
CA GLU A 34 -9.88 -10.74 5.35
C GLU A 34 -11.32 -10.25 5.63
N GLY A 35 -11.66 -9.04 5.20
CA GLY A 35 -12.97 -8.44 5.40
C GLY A 35 -13.28 -8.05 6.85
N ALA A 36 -12.26 -7.88 7.69
CA ALA A 36 -12.38 -7.48 9.10
C ALA A 36 -12.66 -5.97 9.28
N MET A 37 -13.64 -5.45 8.55
CA MET A 37 -13.99 -4.03 8.49
C MET A 37 -14.35 -3.42 9.83
N GLY A 38 -15.06 -4.16 10.70
CA GLY A 38 -15.38 -3.66 12.03
C GLY A 38 -14.13 -3.41 12.89
N THR A 39 -13.08 -4.20 12.72
CA THR A 39 -11.79 -3.97 13.39
C THR A 39 -11.10 -2.76 12.82
N LEU A 40 -11.06 -2.63 11.49
CA LEU A 40 -10.49 -1.47 10.80
C LEU A 40 -11.18 -0.16 11.22
N ALA A 41 -12.51 -0.14 11.24
CA ALA A 41 -13.35 0.99 11.64
C ALA A 41 -13.06 1.51 13.06
N ARG A 42 -12.65 0.62 13.98
CA ARG A 42 -12.32 0.99 15.38
C ARG A 42 -10.86 1.37 15.58
N THR A 43 -9.97 0.98 14.68
CA THR A 43 -8.52 1.07 14.91
C THR A 43 -7.87 2.13 14.05
N LEU A 44 -8.24 2.23 12.77
CA LEU A 44 -7.64 3.16 11.82
C LEU A 44 -7.80 4.63 12.27
N PRO A 45 -9.00 5.13 12.63
CA PRO A 45 -9.14 6.53 13.08
C PRO A 45 -8.27 6.85 14.30
N ARG A 46 -8.20 5.93 15.28
CA ARG A 46 -7.35 6.09 16.46
C ARG A 46 -5.87 6.13 16.09
N SER A 47 -5.43 5.28 15.16
CA SER A 47 -4.04 5.27 14.70
C SER A 47 -3.67 6.57 13.98
N LEU A 48 -4.56 7.14 13.18
CA LEU A 48 -4.34 8.45 12.55
C LEU A 48 -4.07 9.53 13.62
N LEU A 49 -4.94 9.62 14.64
CA LEU A 49 -4.76 10.57 15.75
C LEU A 49 -3.48 10.30 16.55
N THR A 50 -3.19 9.04 16.84
CA THR A 50 -1.99 8.62 17.60
C THR A 50 -0.70 9.00 16.89
N HIS A 51 -0.66 8.82 15.57
CA HIS A 51 0.49 9.16 14.74
C HIS A 51 0.47 10.60 14.24
N ARG A 52 -0.56 11.39 14.60
CA ARG A 52 -0.78 12.78 14.15
C ARG A 52 -0.75 12.89 12.63
N ILE A 53 -1.53 12.03 11.98
CA ILE A 53 -1.71 12.00 10.53
C ILE A 53 -3.02 12.70 10.21
N ASP A 54 -2.89 13.87 9.62
CA ASP A 54 -4.01 14.72 9.20
C ASP A 54 -4.46 14.33 7.80
N LEU A 55 -5.75 14.14 7.57
CA LEU A 55 -6.29 13.77 6.27
C LEU A 55 -6.67 15.01 5.46
N ASP A 56 -6.39 14.97 4.16
CA ASP A 56 -6.97 15.93 3.23
C ASP A 56 -8.48 15.64 2.99
N GLN A 57 -9.14 16.51 2.23
CA GLN A 57 -10.58 16.39 1.98
C GLN A 57 -10.95 15.13 1.17
N THR A 58 -10.07 14.62 0.32
CA THR A 58 -10.27 13.40 -0.47
C THR A 58 -10.08 12.16 0.40
N GLU A 59 -9.00 12.10 1.16
CA GLU A 59 -8.72 11.05 2.14
C GLU A 59 -9.83 10.95 3.19
N TYR A 60 -10.31 12.08 3.69
CA TYR A 60 -11.43 12.13 4.64
C TYR A 60 -12.72 11.55 4.03
N ARG A 61 -13.02 11.83 2.75
CA ARG A 61 -14.19 11.24 2.08
C ARG A 61 -14.07 9.72 1.95
N LEU A 62 -12.88 9.22 1.62
CA LEU A 62 -12.60 7.78 1.58
C LEU A 62 -12.74 7.14 2.96
N LEU A 63 -12.25 7.82 4.01
CA LEU A 63 -12.39 7.38 5.41
C LEU A 63 -13.86 7.27 5.82
N VAL A 64 -14.66 8.29 5.52
CA VAL A 64 -16.10 8.32 5.84
C VAL A 64 -16.84 7.23 5.09
N ALA A 65 -16.67 7.14 3.76
CA ALA A 65 -17.32 6.14 2.92
C ALA A 65 -16.94 4.71 3.33
N GLY A 66 -15.67 4.52 3.69
CA GLY A 66 -15.12 3.23 4.05
C GLY A 66 -15.50 2.73 5.45
N LEU A 67 -15.48 3.60 6.46
CA LEU A 67 -15.52 3.14 7.86
C LEU A 67 -16.81 3.47 8.62
N ILE A 68 -17.52 4.54 8.28
CA ILE A 68 -18.79 4.90 8.95
C ILE A 68 -19.86 3.81 8.79
N PRO A 69 -20.06 3.19 7.60
CA PRO A 69 -20.99 2.06 7.45
C PRO A 69 -20.67 0.87 8.36
N HIS A 70 -19.44 0.78 8.86
CA HIS A 70 -18.96 -0.30 9.74
C HIS A 70 -18.83 0.12 11.21
N GLY A 71 -19.42 1.26 11.58
CA GLY A 71 -19.54 1.69 12.98
C GLY A 71 -18.30 2.41 13.52
N ALA A 72 -17.53 3.09 12.66
CA ALA A 72 -16.49 3.99 13.13
C ALA A 72 -17.08 5.15 13.95
N ASP A 73 -16.33 5.58 14.96
CA ASP A 73 -16.69 6.72 15.81
C ASP A 73 -16.55 8.02 15.01
N TRP A 74 -17.68 8.73 14.85
CA TRP A 74 -17.73 9.98 14.09
C TRP A 74 -16.79 11.04 14.64
N HIS A 75 -16.63 11.14 15.97
CA HIS A 75 -15.75 12.14 16.57
C HIS A 75 -14.29 11.87 16.23
N GLN A 76 -13.87 10.60 16.21
CA GLN A 76 -12.50 10.24 15.83
C GLN A 76 -12.26 10.48 14.33
N VAL A 77 -13.24 10.12 13.51
CA VAL A 77 -13.19 10.36 12.06
C VAL A 77 -13.10 11.86 11.76
N SER A 78 -13.96 12.69 12.35
CA SER A 78 -13.93 14.15 12.15
C SER A 78 -12.64 14.80 12.64
N SER A 79 -12.06 14.28 13.73
CA SER A 79 -10.83 14.82 14.30
C SER A 79 -9.59 14.52 13.47
N ALA A 80 -9.67 13.57 12.54
CA ALA A 80 -8.57 13.24 11.63
C ALA A 80 -8.52 14.16 10.40
N LEU A 81 -9.53 15.02 10.18
CA LEU A 81 -9.49 15.99 9.08
C LEU A 81 -8.49 17.11 9.41
N GLY A 82 -7.48 17.26 8.57
CA GLY A 82 -6.46 18.30 8.67
C GLY A 82 -6.99 19.69 8.33
N VAL A 83 -6.35 20.72 8.88
CA VAL A 83 -6.65 22.13 8.57
C VAL A 83 -5.55 22.75 7.67
N ASP A 84 -4.37 22.14 7.60
CA ASP A 84 -3.22 22.58 6.79
C ASP A 84 -2.71 21.46 5.85
N ASP A 85 -2.03 21.85 4.76
CA ASP A 85 -1.60 20.98 3.65
C ASP A 85 -0.39 20.08 4.01
N VAL A 86 -0.31 18.98 3.25
CA VAL A 86 0.29 17.66 3.50
C VAL A 86 1.77 17.64 3.94
N THR A 87 2.07 16.70 4.85
CA THR A 87 3.44 16.29 5.24
C THR A 87 4.20 15.67 4.06
N ASP A 88 5.31 16.31 3.67
CA ASP A 88 6.23 15.82 2.64
C ASP A 88 6.80 14.44 2.99
N THR A 89 6.82 13.55 2.00
CA THR A 89 7.23 12.16 2.17
C THR A 89 8.75 12.08 2.06
N ARG A 90 9.46 12.15 3.20
CA ARG A 90 10.94 12.13 3.29
C ARG A 90 11.60 10.81 2.88
N TYR A 91 10.93 9.98 2.11
CA TYR A 91 11.47 8.73 1.59
C TYR A 91 12.11 8.96 0.23
N THR A 92 13.21 8.24 -0.02
CA THR A 92 13.84 8.14 -1.33
C THR A 92 13.75 6.69 -1.81
N PHE A 93 13.84 6.50 -3.12
CA PHE A 93 13.66 5.21 -3.75
C PHE A 93 14.84 4.86 -4.65
N GLN A 94 15.14 3.57 -4.73
CA GLN A 94 16.22 3.03 -5.55
C GLN A 94 15.78 1.74 -6.24
N SER A 95 16.09 1.60 -7.53
CA SER A 95 15.73 0.40 -8.30
C SER A 95 16.60 -0.81 -7.97
N SER A 96 17.79 -0.58 -7.44
CA SER A 96 18.77 -1.61 -7.14
C SER A 96 18.65 -2.04 -5.68
N PRO A 97 18.73 -3.35 -5.40
CA PRO A 97 18.78 -3.82 -4.03
C PRO A 97 20.06 -3.32 -3.34
N PRO A 98 20.02 -3.10 -2.01
CA PRO A 98 21.23 -2.82 -1.23
C PRO A 98 22.25 -3.95 -1.32
N ASP A 99 23.54 -3.62 -1.16
CA ASP A 99 24.66 -4.56 -1.26
C ASP A 99 24.58 -5.76 -0.29
N TRP A 100 23.87 -5.63 0.84
CA TRP A 100 23.68 -6.72 1.80
C TRP A 100 22.58 -7.70 1.39
N VAL A 101 21.71 -7.34 0.46
CA VAL A 101 20.72 -8.23 -0.17
C VAL A 101 21.46 -9.05 -1.24
N ASN A 102 22.36 -9.94 -0.79
CA ASN A 102 23.23 -10.75 -1.64
C ASN A 102 23.04 -12.26 -1.39
N SER A 103 21.80 -12.72 -1.57
CA SER A 103 21.47 -14.13 -1.75
C SER A 103 20.45 -14.24 -2.88
N VAL A 104 20.30 -15.43 -3.48
CA VAL A 104 19.24 -15.71 -4.47
C VAL A 104 17.94 -15.07 -3.98
N ASP A 105 17.47 -14.03 -4.68
CA ASP A 105 16.33 -13.22 -4.27
C ASP A 105 15.04 -14.04 -4.33
N SER A 106 14.83 -14.82 -3.27
CA SER A 106 13.75 -15.79 -3.15
C SER A 106 12.39 -15.09 -3.18
N VAL A 107 12.33 -13.84 -2.72
CA VAL A 107 11.14 -13.00 -2.81
C VAL A 107 10.84 -12.67 -4.26
N SER A 108 11.78 -12.13 -5.04
CA SER A 108 11.52 -11.81 -6.46
C SER A 108 11.22 -13.06 -7.29
N VAL A 109 11.88 -14.19 -7.00
CA VAL A 109 11.58 -15.48 -7.65
C VAL A 109 10.15 -15.94 -7.34
N LEU A 110 9.73 -15.88 -6.07
CA LEU A 110 8.39 -16.29 -5.68
C LEU A 110 7.31 -15.35 -6.23
N VAL A 111 7.54 -14.04 -6.16
CA VAL A 111 6.64 -13.03 -6.73
C VAL A 111 6.48 -13.25 -8.23
N HIS A 112 7.58 -13.47 -8.97
CA HIS A 112 7.54 -13.83 -10.38
C HIS A 112 6.73 -15.09 -10.63
N ALA A 113 7.00 -16.17 -9.88
CA ALA A 113 6.28 -17.44 -10.04
C ALA A 113 4.78 -17.32 -9.72
N THR A 114 4.41 -16.48 -8.74
CA THR A 114 3.03 -16.32 -8.26
C THR A 114 2.19 -15.44 -9.16
N LEU A 115 2.78 -14.41 -9.77
CA LEU A 115 2.03 -13.37 -10.49
C LEU A 115 2.17 -13.43 -12.01
N ARG A 116 3.21 -14.09 -12.53
CA ARG A 116 3.41 -14.20 -13.98
C ARG A 116 2.21 -14.89 -14.64
N GLY A 117 1.63 -14.22 -15.64
CA GLY A 117 0.47 -14.73 -16.37
C GLY A 117 -0.81 -14.87 -15.55
N ARG A 118 -0.86 -14.34 -14.31
CA ARG A 118 -2.08 -14.33 -13.52
C ARG A 118 -3.13 -13.43 -14.20
N PRO A 119 -4.39 -13.87 -14.33
CA PRO A 119 -5.46 -13.00 -14.81
C PRO A 119 -5.61 -11.81 -13.88
N ASP A 120 -6.05 -10.67 -14.43
CA ASP A 120 -6.26 -9.42 -13.71
C ASP A 120 -5.01 -8.69 -13.19
N VAL A 121 -3.83 -9.31 -13.27
CA VAL A 121 -2.53 -8.68 -12.94
C VAL A 121 -1.90 -8.08 -14.20
N GLY A 122 -1.43 -6.84 -14.07
CA GLY A 122 -0.62 -6.14 -15.08
C GLY A 122 0.86 -6.22 -14.78
N GLU A 123 1.54 -5.07 -14.72
CA GLU A 123 2.95 -5.00 -14.33
C GLU A 123 3.15 -5.22 -12.84
N VAL A 124 4.22 -5.96 -12.51
CA VAL A 124 4.76 -6.16 -11.16
C VAL A 124 6.16 -5.56 -11.13
N ARG A 125 6.37 -4.59 -10.26
CA ARG A 125 7.61 -3.84 -10.14
C ARG A 125 8.08 -3.83 -8.70
N GLU A 126 9.37 -3.60 -8.52
CA GLU A 126 9.97 -3.48 -7.20
C GLU A 126 10.88 -2.26 -7.11
N THR A 127 10.94 -1.68 -5.93
CA THR A 127 11.85 -0.60 -5.56
C THR A 127 12.27 -0.74 -4.10
N TRP A 128 13.33 -0.06 -3.72
CA TRP A 128 13.86 -0.04 -2.36
C TRP A 128 13.71 1.35 -1.78
N ARG A 129 12.95 1.45 -0.69
CA ARG A 129 12.66 2.68 0.04
C ARG A 129 13.71 2.91 1.12
N HIS A 130 14.22 4.14 1.21
CA HIS A 130 15.19 4.57 2.22
C HIS A 130 14.72 5.84 2.94
N GLY A 131 15.12 6.01 4.20
CA GLY A 131 14.81 7.20 5.00
C GLY A 131 13.52 7.05 5.79
N GLY A 132 12.87 8.17 6.13
CA GLY A 132 11.63 8.21 6.93
C GLY A 132 11.74 8.98 8.26
N VAL A 133 10.59 9.24 8.88
CA VAL A 133 10.49 10.05 10.12
C VAL A 133 10.98 9.28 11.36
N THR A 134 10.94 7.95 11.30
CA THR A 134 11.09 7.04 12.44
C THR A 134 12.35 6.18 12.34
N GLY A 135 13.53 6.77 12.14
CA GLY A 135 14.81 6.07 12.35
C GLY A 135 15.01 4.77 11.55
N GLU A 136 14.19 4.49 10.54
CA GLU A 136 14.29 3.36 9.61
C GLU A 136 15.60 3.54 8.83
N ARG A 137 16.66 2.89 9.31
CA ARG A 137 18.00 2.96 8.71
C ARG A 137 18.20 1.93 7.60
N GLU A 138 17.33 0.94 7.51
CA GLU A 138 17.46 -0.16 6.56
C GLU A 138 16.53 0.03 5.38
N ALA A 139 17.03 -0.30 4.19
CA ALA A 139 16.27 -0.21 2.97
C ALA A 139 15.09 -1.20 3.02
N LYS A 140 13.91 -0.71 2.68
CA LYS A 140 12.69 -1.50 2.67
C LYS A 140 12.26 -1.81 1.25
N ARG A 141 12.09 -3.10 0.92
CA ARG A 141 11.51 -3.49 -0.38
C ARG A 141 10.04 -3.06 -0.45
N VAL A 142 9.67 -2.40 -1.55
CA VAL A 142 8.28 -2.05 -1.89
C VAL A 142 7.93 -2.72 -3.21
N LEU A 143 6.83 -3.50 -3.21
CA LEU A 143 6.29 -4.09 -4.42
C LEU A 143 5.12 -3.25 -4.94
N LEU A 144 5.17 -2.87 -6.21
CA LEU A 144 4.14 -2.12 -6.91
C LEU A 144 3.48 -3.06 -7.92
N ILE A 145 2.18 -3.32 -7.78
CA ILE A 145 1.44 -4.26 -8.64
C ILE A 145 0.22 -3.57 -9.22
N SER A 146 0.15 -3.44 -10.54
CA SER A 146 -1.08 -2.99 -11.19
C SER A 146 -2.07 -4.15 -11.35
N VAL A 147 -3.35 -3.89 -11.08
CA VAL A 147 -4.43 -4.88 -11.24
C VAL A 147 -5.68 -4.26 -11.83
N LEU A 148 -6.55 -5.07 -12.43
CA LEU A 148 -7.90 -4.66 -12.84
C LEU A 148 -8.93 -4.75 -11.72
N SER A 149 -8.79 -5.74 -10.84
CA SER A 149 -9.77 -6.03 -9.80
C SER A 149 -9.14 -6.75 -8.61
N GLY A 150 -9.89 -6.87 -7.51
CA GLY A 150 -9.47 -7.68 -6.35
C GLY A 150 -8.27 -7.14 -5.57
N ALA A 151 -7.96 -5.84 -5.69
CA ALA A 151 -6.76 -5.23 -5.10
C ALA A 151 -6.57 -5.54 -3.59
N PRO A 152 -7.57 -5.37 -2.70
CA PRO A 152 -7.36 -5.65 -1.28
C PRO A 152 -7.04 -7.12 -0.99
N ARG A 153 -7.71 -8.05 -1.72
CA ARG A 153 -7.46 -9.49 -1.57
C ARG A 153 -6.05 -9.87 -1.99
N LEU A 154 -5.59 -9.36 -3.14
CA LEU A 154 -4.24 -9.62 -3.64
C LEU A 154 -3.18 -9.04 -2.69
N THR A 155 -3.40 -7.84 -2.14
CA THR A 155 -2.50 -7.24 -1.16
C THR A 155 -2.29 -8.16 0.03
N GLY A 156 -3.35 -8.63 0.68
CA GLY A 156 -3.25 -9.51 1.84
C GLY A 156 -2.61 -10.87 1.52
N GLU A 157 -2.98 -11.47 0.37
CA GLU A 157 -2.37 -12.72 -0.10
C GLU A 157 -0.85 -12.60 -0.19
N LEU A 158 -0.36 -11.58 -0.89
CA LEU A 158 1.08 -11.36 -1.07
C LEU A 158 1.77 -11.00 0.25
N GLN A 159 1.15 -10.17 1.10
CA GLN A 159 1.72 -9.84 2.42
C GLN A 159 1.92 -11.09 3.27
N ARG A 160 0.95 -12.01 3.30
CA ARG A 160 1.09 -13.28 4.05
C ARG A 160 2.17 -14.17 3.47
N VAL A 161 2.27 -14.26 2.14
CA VAL A 161 3.34 -14.98 1.47
C VAL A 161 4.73 -14.43 1.84
N LEU A 162 4.90 -13.11 1.81
CA LEU A 162 6.17 -12.46 2.19
C LEU A 162 6.52 -12.67 3.66
N ARG A 163 5.52 -12.65 4.56
CA ARG A 163 5.74 -12.97 5.97
C ARG A 163 6.25 -14.39 6.18
N VAL A 164 5.76 -15.36 5.42
CA VAL A 164 6.28 -16.75 5.46
C VAL A 164 7.74 -16.81 5.02
N LEU A 165 8.18 -15.90 4.14
CA LEU A 165 9.58 -15.75 3.73
C LEU A 165 10.44 -14.94 4.71
N GLY A 166 9.87 -14.45 5.82
CA GLY A 166 10.60 -13.71 6.86
C GLY A 166 10.47 -12.19 6.80
N GLU A 167 9.70 -11.63 5.86
CA GLU A 167 9.42 -10.19 5.82
C GLU A 167 8.41 -9.81 6.92
N GLU A 168 8.87 -9.21 8.01
CA GLU A 168 8.00 -8.93 9.17
C GLU A 168 6.92 -7.88 8.89
N GLU A 169 7.22 -6.92 8.01
CA GLU A 169 6.38 -5.75 7.72
C GLU A 169 6.26 -5.56 6.19
N PRO A 170 5.59 -6.47 5.47
CA PRO A 170 5.63 -6.47 4.02
C PRO A 170 4.99 -5.21 3.41
N SER A 171 5.73 -4.53 2.52
CA SER A 171 5.25 -3.36 1.78
C SER A 171 4.79 -3.78 0.38
N VAL A 172 3.48 -4.01 0.26
CA VAL A 172 2.81 -4.43 -0.97
C VAL A 172 1.78 -3.37 -1.35
N GLU A 173 1.99 -2.73 -2.49
CA GLU A 173 1.19 -1.64 -3.04
C GLU A 173 0.47 -2.12 -4.31
N VAL A 174 -0.75 -2.65 -4.13
CA VAL A 174 -1.58 -3.09 -5.25
C VAL A 174 -2.42 -1.92 -5.76
N LEU A 175 -2.13 -1.45 -6.96
CA LEU A 175 -2.67 -0.24 -7.56
C LEU A 175 -3.90 -0.58 -8.44
N PRO A 176 -5.12 -0.15 -8.06
CA PRO A 176 -6.31 -0.32 -8.88
C PRO A 176 -6.25 0.57 -10.14
N PRO A 177 -7.08 0.28 -11.16
CA PRO A 177 -7.13 1.12 -12.34
C PRO A 177 -7.64 2.52 -11.96
N ARG A 178 -7.18 3.55 -12.68
CA ARG A 178 -7.60 4.96 -12.52
C ARG A 178 -7.31 5.60 -11.17
N LEU A 179 -6.52 4.97 -10.29
CA LEU A 179 -5.99 5.66 -9.11
C LEU A 179 -5.15 6.87 -9.56
N GLU A 180 -5.48 8.05 -9.04
CA GLU A 180 -4.56 9.17 -9.07
C GLU A 180 -3.39 8.86 -8.13
N LEU A 181 -2.22 8.57 -8.70
CA LEU A 181 -1.09 8.08 -7.93
C LEU A 181 -0.61 9.14 -6.93
N PRO A 182 -0.61 8.83 -5.61
CA PRO A 182 0.01 9.67 -4.60
C PRO A 182 1.50 9.90 -4.90
N GLU A 183 2.07 10.97 -4.37
CA GLU A 183 3.49 11.31 -4.58
C GLU A 183 4.43 10.17 -4.19
N TYR A 184 4.16 9.50 -3.06
CA TYR A 184 4.89 8.31 -2.63
C TYR A 184 4.96 7.24 -3.72
N HIS A 185 3.82 6.86 -4.31
CA HIS A 185 3.78 5.83 -5.35
C HIS A 185 4.39 6.31 -6.66
N ARG A 186 4.26 7.59 -7.00
CA ARG A 186 4.88 8.16 -8.20
C ARG A 186 6.41 8.12 -8.11
N ALA A 187 6.96 8.51 -6.97
CA ALA A 187 8.40 8.43 -6.70
C ALA A 187 8.89 6.97 -6.67
N ALA A 188 8.16 6.10 -5.96
CA ALA A 188 8.44 4.66 -5.92
C ALA A 188 8.46 4.03 -7.32
N LEU A 189 7.52 4.44 -8.18
CA LEU A 189 7.41 3.94 -9.53
C LEU A 189 8.55 4.41 -10.44
N ALA A 190 8.93 5.69 -10.33
CA ALA A 190 10.03 6.26 -11.11
C ALA A 190 11.33 5.50 -10.88
N ASP A 191 11.62 5.12 -9.64
CA ASP A 191 12.83 4.37 -9.25
C ASP A 191 12.56 2.88 -9.03
N SER A 192 11.72 2.27 -9.87
CA SER A 192 11.40 0.84 -9.80
C SER A 192 11.91 0.04 -11.00
N ARG A 193 12.29 -1.23 -10.76
CA ARG A 193 12.60 -2.20 -11.81
C ARG A 193 11.43 -3.15 -12.04
N LEU A 194 11.26 -3.59 -13.29
CA LEU A 194 10.27 -4.61 -13.64
C LEU A 194 10.70 -5.98 -13.08
N VAL A 195 9.76 -6.68 -12.44
CA VAL A 195 9.95 -8.06 -11.97
C VAL A 195 9.32 -9.03 -12.97
N CYS A 196 8.04 -8.87 -13.25
CA CYS A 196 7.31 -9.68 -14.23
C CYS A 196 6.05 -8.95 -14.72
N VAL A 197 5.36 -9.58 -15.69
CA VAL A 197 4.07 -9.12 -16.21
C VAL A 197 3.04 -10.24 -16.04
N GLY A 198 1.85 -9.88 -15.61
CA GLY A 198 0.67 -10.75 -15.59
C GLY A 198 0.09 -10.97 -17.01
N ALA A 199 -1.17 -11.36 -17.09
CA ALA A 199 -1.81 -11.65 -18.38
C ALA A 199 -2.51 -10.44 -19.02
N VAL A 200 -2.61 -9.31 -18.32
CA VAL A 200 -3.47 -8.20 -18.71
C VAL A 200 -2.66 -6.93 -18.96
N ASP A 201 -3.03 -6.18 -19.99
CA ASP A 201 -2.63 -4.78 -20.13
C ASP A 201 -3.59 -3.92 -19.31
N THR A 202 -3.14 -3.41 -18.17
CA THR A 202 -3.95 -2.62 -17.24
C THR A 202 -4.11 -1.16 -17.69
N GLY A 203 -3.58 -0.78 -18.87
CA GLY A 203 -3.58 0.60 -19.38
C GLY A 203 -2.63 1.54 -18.63
N HIS A 204 -2.18 1.13 -17.44
CA HIS A 204 -1.03 1.65 -16.74
C HIS A 204 0.18 0.80 -17.10
N ARG A 205 0.72 1.00 -18.31
CA ARG A 205 2.11 0.61 -18.52
C ARG A 205 2.88 1.44 -17.49
N LEU A 206 3.40 0.79 -16.45
CA LEU A 206 4.03 1.43 -15.30
C LEU A 206 5.43 1.88 -15.77
N VAL A 207 5.48 2.77 -16.75
CA VAL A 207 6.71 3.23 -17.37
C VAL A 207 7.25 4.37 -16.51
N PRO A 208 8.54 4.33 -16.11
CA PRO A 208 9.21 5.52 -15.59
C PRO A 208 9.20 6.60 -16.67
N ALA A 209 8.80 7.82 -16.34
CA ALA A 209 8.89 8.95 -17.27
C ALA A 209 10.34 9.23 -17.68
#